data_AF-A0A3P7E530-F1
#
_entry.id   AF-A0A3P7E530-F1
#
_cell.length_a   1.000
_cell.length_b   1.000
_cell.length_c   1.000
_cell.angle_alpha   90.00
_cell.angle_beta   90.00
_cell.angle_gamma   90.00
#
_symmetry.space_group_name_H-M   'P 1'
#
loop_
_entity.id
_entity.type
_entity.pdbx_description
1 polymer ?
#
loop_
_entity_poly.entity_id
_entity_poly.type
_entity_poly.pdbx_seq_one_letter_code
_entity_poly.pdbx_strand_id
1 'polypeptide(L)'
;MDVHFECQCVPTWISYYVHMAPKWFKHLSTALTLYIEIILPPLFLLPFKYARYFSFGPQILLMGLIMATGNYNFFNLLISVECVAILVDSDEFKFSTKGIYPRFQRSFTHLGTIMSAVLIASTLYFFVYYFNIDIDGFTMQQFDEFVEESTVWLLRIGVTGFIAEVIAAILRMTGLYGRPEIILEGSYELNGPWTMFDFYSKPGKLNERPRFVLPHQPRLDWQMWFAALGTYHNNAFFLSLTYHLLRNNSEVTYLMKKYPFEEKLPKFIRADLYLYHYTTINLKNKWPKDYWRRDFQQEYMPSVTREDAKLSDYLYQNGFVLKKQFTLMNQDLNLENKLRTLHDLVRTLNPTTFVDSVILAHAVLFVAYTKFRKVTVITMQ
;
A
#
# COMPACT_ATOMS: atom_id res chain seq x y z
N MET A 1 -10.50 10.48 11.55
CA MET A 1 -11.50 9.49 11.07
C MET A 1 -12.65 10.10 10.26
N ASP A 2 -12.79 11.43 10.15
CA ASP A 2 -13.91 12.03 9.39
C ASP A 2 -13.96 11.61 7.92
N VAL A 3 -12.80 11.47 7.27
CA VAL A 3 -12.66 11.00 5.87
C VAL A 3 -12.05 9.59 5.74
N HIS A 4 -11.44 9.08 6.83
CA HIS A 4 -10.63 7.86 6.80
C HIS A 4 -11.38 6.66 6.21
N PHE A 5 -12.60 6.39 6.67
CA PHE A 5 -13.40 5.22 6.27
C PHE A 5 -13.78 5.21 4.79
N GLU A 6 -13.82 6.38 4.14
CA GLU A 6 -14.10 6.53 2.71
C GLU A 6 -12.82 6.31 1.87
N CYS A 7 -11.67 6.73 2.39
CA CYS A 7 -10.41 6.78 1.66
C CYS A 7 -9.54 5.51 1.77
N GLN A 8 -9.93 4.53 2.61
CA GLN A 8 -9.18 3.28 2.84
C GLN A 8 -8.94 2.49 1.55
N CYS A 9 -7.76 1.92 1.30
CA CYS A 9 -7.43 1.21 0.04
C CYS A 9 -8.56 0.32 -0.53
N VAL A 10 -9.07 -0.62 0.28
CA VAL A 10 -10.25 -1.44 -0.03
C VAL A 10 -11.20 -1.39 1.17
N PRO A 11 -12.21 -0.51 1.15
CA PRO A 11 -13.16 -0.40 2.24
C PRO A 11 -14.09 -1.61 2.28
N THR A 12 -14.52 -2.02 3.47
CA THR A 12 -15.58 -3.03 3.64
C THR A 12 -16.95 -2.37 3.70
N TRP A 13 -18.03 -3.13 3.60
CA TRP A 13 -19.37 -2.56 3.79
C TRP A 13 -19.57 -1.95 5.18
N ILE A 14 -18.77 -2.34 6.20
CA ILE A 14 -18.86 -1.79 7.56
C ILE A 14 -18.37 -0.33 7.58
N SER A 15 -17.33 0.01 6.80
CA SER A 15 -16.79 1.38 6.77
C SER A 15 -17.85 2.41 6.35
N TYR A 16 -18.76 2.05 5.44
CA TYR A 16 -19.90 2.89 5.04
C TYR A 16 -20.75 3.31 6.24
N TYR A 17 -21.09 2.37 7.13
CA TYR A 17 -21.89 2.65 8.31
C TYR A 17 -21.11 3.42 9.38
N VAL A 18 -19.84 3.06 9.59
CA VAL A 18 -18.98 3.72 10.58
C VAL A 18 -18.66 5.17 10.14
N HIS A 19 -18.59 5.43 8.84
CA HIS A 19 -18.43 6.79 8.31
C HIS A 19 -19.57 7.73 8.73
N MET A 20 -20.79 7.18 8.86
CA MET A 20 -22.00 7.90 9.28
C MET A 20 -22.11 8.07 10.80
N ALA A 21 -21.17 7.54 11.57
CA ALA A 21 -21.13 7.74 13.02
C ALA A 21 -20.99 9.24 13.38
N PRO A 22 -21.51 9.65 14.55
CA PRO A 22 -21.44 11.05 14.97
C PRO A 22 -19.99 11.54 15.09
N LYS A 23 -19.78 12.84 14.85
CA LYS A 23 -18.43 13.44 14.81
C LYS A 23 -17.61 13.16 16.07
N TRP A 24 -18.23 13.25 17.25
CA TRP A 24 -17.55 12.98 18.53
C TRP A 24 -16.95 11.57 18.56
N PHE A 25 -17.66 10.56 18.02
CA PHE A 25 -17.19 9.18 17.97
C PHE A 25 -16.00 9.05 17.02
N LYS A 26 -16.05 9.71 15.85
CA LYS A 26 -14.93 9.72 14.89
C LYS A 26 -13.70 10.45 15.45
N HIS A 27 -13.89 11.55 16.17
CA HIS A 27 -12.80 12.28 16.82
C HIS A 27 -12.17 11.46 17.95
N LEU A 28 -12.99 10.86 18.81
CA LEU A 28 -12.52 9.93 19.85
C LEU A 28 -11.78 8.74 19.24
N SER A 29 -12.33 8.13 18.18
CA SER A 29 -11.68 7.03 17.47
C SER A 29 -10.30 7.45 16.93
N THR A 30 -10.18 8.68 16.40
CA THR A 30 -8.89 9.22 15.93
C THR A 30 -7.89 9.34 17.08
N ALA A 31 -8.32 9.91 18.21
CA ALA A 31 -7.47 10.05 19.40
C ALA A 31 -7.03 8.69 19.95
N LEU A 32 -7.94 7.71 20.01
CA LEU A 32 -7.64 6.35 20.44
C LEU A 32 -6.69 5.63 19.48
N THR A 33 -6.88 5.74 18.17
CA THR A 33 -5.95 5.18 17.17
C THR A 33 -4.54 5.76 17.36
N LEU A 34 -4.40 7.09 17.47
CA LEU A 34 -3.09 7.72 17.68
C LEU A 34 -2.45 7.28 19.00
N TYR A 35 -3.24 7.18 20.07
CA TYR A 35 -2.76 6.68 21.36
C TYR A 35 -2.25 5.23 21.26
N ILE A 36 -3.02 4.36 20.60
CA ILE A 36 -2.71 2.94 20.46
C ILE A 36 -1.52 2.71 19.50
N GLU A 37 -1.41 3.48 18.43
CA GLU A 37 -0.36 3.28 17.41
C GLU A 37 0.97 3.99 17.75
N ILE A 38 0.95 5.02 18.60
CA ILE A 38 2.15 5.83 18.89
C ILE A 38 2.61 5.65 20.34
N ILE A 39 1.68 5.73 21.30
CA ILE A 39 2.04 5.78 22.73
C ILE A 39 2.17 4.37 23.33
N LEU A 40 1.29 3.44 22.96
CA LEU A 40 1.30 2.09 23.51
C LEU A 40 2.47 1.19 23.03
N PRO A 41 2.94 1.22 21.76
CA PRO A 41 3.95 0.26 21.31
C PRO A 41 5.27 0.32 22.10
N PRO A 42 5.80 1.50 22.49
CA PRO A 42 6.98 1.57 23.37
C PRO A 42 6.81 0.82 24.71
N LEU A 43 5.58 0.63 25.21
CA LEU A 43 5.33 -0.13 26.44
C LEU A 43 5.70 -1.61 26.30
N PHE A 44 5.73 -2.17 25.08
CA PHE A 44 6.22 -3.53 24.85
C PHE A 44 7.71 -3.70 25.16
N LEU A 45 8.49 -2.62 25.03
CA LEU A 45 9.92 -2.62 25.32
C LEU A 45 10.23 -2.49 26.82
N LEU A 46 9.24 -2.11 27.62
CA LEU A 46 9.42 -1.96 29.06
C LEU A 46 9.42 -3.34 29.75
N PRO A 47 10.24 -3.53 30.80
CA PRO A 47 10.27 -4.79 31.55
C PRO A 47 9.04 -5.01 32.45
N PHE A 48 7.98 -4.21 32.31
CA PHE A 48 6.80 -4.25 33.16
C PHE A 48 5.69 -5.11 32.52
N LYS A 49 5.49 -6.32 33.06
CA LYS A 49 4.49 -7.30 32.56
C LYS A 49 3.10 -6.68 32.34
N TYR A 50 2.59 -5.93 33.31
CA TYR A 50 1.27 -5.30 33.19
C TYR A 50 1.21 -4.17 32.15
N ALA A 51 2.30 -3.43 31.93
CA ALA A 51 2.33 -2.41 30.88
C ALA A 51 2.26 -3.05 29.48
N ARG A 52 2.91 -4.20 29.30
CA ARG A 52 2.83 -4.99 28.05
C ARG A 52 1.44 -5.57 27.82
N TYR A 53 0.81 -6.16 28.85
CA TYR A 53 -0.58 -6.62 28.74
C TYR A 53 -1.56 -5.49 28.44
N PHE A 54 -1.36 -4.33 29.08
CA PHE A 54 -2.16 -3.14 28.83
C PHE A 54 -2.00 -2.62 27.40
N SER A 55 -0.79 -2.70 26.82
CA SER A 55 -0.55 -2.38 25.42
C SER A 55 -1.16 -3.41 24.46
N PHE A 56 -1.05 -4.70 24.80
CA PHE A 56 -1.52 -5.81 23.96
C PHE A 56 -3.03 -5.77 23.67
N GLY A 57 -3.87 -5.62 24.70
CA GLY A 57 -5.32 -5.68 24.54
C GLY A 57 -5.87 -4.66 23.50
N PRO A 58 -5.58 -3.35 23.66
CA PRO A 58 -5.95 -2.32 22.70
C PRO A 58 -5.38 -2.53 21.30
N GLN A 59 -4.17 -3.08 21.16
CA GLN A 59 -3.58 -3.38 19.86
C GLN A 59 -4.37 -4.45 19.11
N ILE A 60 -4.68 -5.57 19.77
CA ILE A 60 -5.49 -6.63 19.16
C ILE A 60 -6.90 -6.12 18.82
N LEU A 61 -7.50 -5.34 19.71
CA LEU A 61 -8.80 -4.71 19.45
C LEU A 61 -8.74 -3.78 18.23
N LEU A 62 -7.73 -2.93 18.14
CA LEU A 62 -7.55 -2.01 17.02
C LEU A 62 -7.35 -2.76 15.71
N MET A 63 -6.48 -3.79 15.67
CA MET A 63 -6.29 -4.62 14.48
C MET A 63 -7.61 -5.27 14.02
N GLY A 64 -8.42 -5.76 14.97
CA GLY A 64 -9.76 -6.28 14.70
C GLY A 64 -10.71 -5.25 14.09
N LEU A 65 -10.73 -4.02 14.64
CA LEU A 65 -11.55 -2.92 14.13
C LEU A 65 -11.08 -2.42 12.74
N ILE A 66 -9.77 -2.36 12.51
CA ILE A 66 -9.20 -2.03 11.21
C ILE A 66 -9.62 -3.10 10.20
N MET A 67 -9.46 -4.39 10.50
CA MET A 67 -9.90 -5.50 9.64
C MET A 67 -11.40 -5.49 9.36
N ALA A 68 -12.21 -5.14 10.36
CA ALA A 68 -13.65 -5.04 10.19
C ALA A 68 -14.04 -3.91 9.25
N THR A 69 -13.31 -2.78 9.26
CA THR A 69 -13.68 -1.59 8.46
C THR A 69 -13.00 -1.57 7.10
N GLY A 70 -11.74 -1.98 6.98
CA GLY A 70 -10.98 -1.97 5.73
C GLY A 70 -10.09 -3.19 5.57
N ASN A 71 -9.87 -3.60 4.32
CA ASN A 71 -8.95 -4.67 3.99
C ASN A 71 -7.53 -4.12 3.75
N TYR A 72 -6.64 -4.40 4.69
CA TYR A 72 -5.20 -4.11 4.61
C TYR A 72 -4.37 -5.40 4.45
N ASN A 73 -4.91 -6.38 3.72
CA ASN A 73 -4.25 -7.66 3.49
C ASN A 73 -3.96 -8.42 4.80
N PHE A 74 -2.80 -9.07 4.90
CA PHE A 74 -2.31 -9.75 6.10
C PHE A 74 -1.68 -8.80 7.13
N PHE A 75 -1.57 -7.49 6.87
CA PHE A 75 -0.82 -6.57 7.74
C PHE A 75 -1.34 -6.59 9.19
N ASN A 76 -2.66 -6.48 9.36
CA ASN A 76 -3.28 -6.49 10.69
C ASN A 76 -3.16 -7.86 11.39
N LEU A 77 -3.19 -8.95 10.62
CA LEU A 77 -2.97 -10.30 11.14
C LEU A 77 -1.52 -10.49 11.57
N LEU A 78 -0.56 -10.01 10.78
CA LEU A 78 0.86 -10.07 11.09
C LEU A 78 1.16 -9.29 12.36
N ILE A 79 0.67 -8.05 12.48
CA ILE A 79 0.81 -7.26 13.72
C ILE A 79 0.20 -8.00 14.91
N SER A 80 -0.96 -8.63 14.73
CA SER A 80 -1.60 -9.39 15.81
C SER A 80 -0.72 -10.57 16.26
N VAL A 81 -0.10 -11.29 15.31
CA VAL A 81 0.83 -12.40 15.60
C VAL A 81 2.11 -11.88 16.28
N GLU A 82 2.68 -10.78 15.81
CA GLU A 82 3.87 -10.15 16.42
C GLU A 82 3.56 -9.70 17.86
N CYS A 83 2.37 -9.13 18.10
CA CYS A 83 1.93 -8.77 19.45
C CYS A 83 1.83 -9.99 20.38
N VAL A 84 1.39 -11.14 19.86
CA VAL A 84 1.36 -12.40 20.63
C VAL A 84 2.78 -12.92 20.85
N ALA A 85 3.66 -12.87 19.86
CA ALA A 85 5.04 -13.33 19.98
C ALA A 85 5.81 -12.57 21.07
N ILE A 86 5.70 -11.24 21.09
CA ILE A 86 6.31 -10.38 22.12
C ILE A 86 5.72 -10.65 23.51
N LEU A 87 4.44 -11.05 23.58
CA LEU A 87 3.79 -11.41 24.84
C LEU A 87 4.24 -12.77 25.36
N VAL A 88 4.45 -13.77 24.49
CA VAL A 88 4.86 -15.13 24.88
C VAL A 88 6.34 -15.18 25.28
N ASP A 89 7.22 -14.46 24.58
CA ASP A 89 8.65 -14.34 24.94
C ASP A 89 8.85 -13.79 26.37
N SER A 90 7.81 -13.13 26.91
CA SER A 90 7.82 -12.54 28.24
C SER A 90 7.72 -13.53 29.41
N ASP A 91 7.30 -14.78 29.19
CA ASP A 91 7.18 -15.78 30.26
C ASP A 91 8.45 -16.64 30.44
N GLU A 92 9.37 -16.71 29.45
CA GLU A 92 10.61 -17.50 29.55
C GLU A 92 11.91 -16.69 29.65
N PHE A 93 11.93 -15.40 29.33
CA PHE A 93 13.17 -14.63 29.43
C PHE A 93 13.34 -13.88 30.75
N LYS A 94 14.30 -14.34 31.56
CA LYS A 94 15.03 -13.50 32.52
C LYS A 94 15.87 -12.47 31.73
N PHE A 95 15.22 -11.41 31.24
CA PHE A 95 15.93 -10.28 30.66
C PHE A 95 16.68 -9.53 31.76
N SER A 96 17.95 -9.90 31.95
CA SER A 96 18.88 -9.15 32.78
C SER A 96 19.34 -7.90 32.01
N THR A 97 18.65 -6.78 32.21
CA THR A 97 19.18 -5.44 31.91
C THR A 97 19.88 -4.85 33.13
N LYS A 98 20.67 -5.66 33.86
CA LYS A 98 21.70 -5.11 34.75
C LYS A 98 22.90 -4.70 33.89
N GLY A 99 22.94 -3.42 33.49
CA GLY A 99 24.23 -2.73 33.40
C GLY A 99 24.65 -2.03 32.11
N ILE A 100 23.79 -1.74 31.13
CA ILE A 100 24.26 -1.10 29.88
C ILE A 100 23.97 0.41 29.78
N TYR A 101 23.05 0.99 30.56
CA TYR A 101 22.69 2.40 30.34
C TYR A 101 23.60 3.49 30.96
N PRO A 102 24.39 3.28 32.05
CA PRO A 102 25.31 4.35 32.49
C PRO A 102 26.73 4.25 31.92
N ARG A 103 27.12 3.16 31.22
CA ARG A 103 28.50 2.98 30.75
C ARG A 103 28.75 3.49 29.33
N PHE A 104 27.72 3.56 28.48
CA PHE A 104 27.87 3.92 27.07
C PHE A 104 27.64 5.40 26.73
N GLN A 105 27.01 6.19 27.62
CA GLN A 105 26.71 7.61 27.35
C GLN A 105 27.97 8.49 27.29
N ARG A 106 29.07 8.09 27.95
CA ARG A 106 30.34 8.83 27.97
C ARG A 106 31.26 8.48 26.77
N SER A 107 31.20 7.26 26.25
CA SER A 107 31.98 6.88 25.06
C SER A 107 31.39 7.45 23.77
N PHE A 108 30.06 7.53 23.64
CA PHE A 108 29.42 8.10 22.44
C PHE A 108 29.69 9.60 22.27
N THR A 109 29.84 10.35 23.36
CA THR A 109 30.12 11.79 23.31
C THR A 109 31.55 12.10 22.89
N HIS A 110 32.54 11.33 23.37
CA HIS A 110 33.94 11.49 22.97
C HIS A 110 34.22 11.02 21.54
N LEU A 111 33.60 9.92 21.10
CA LEU A 111 33.74 9.42 19.73
C LEU A 111 33.17 10.43 18.71
N GLY A 112 32.03 11.05 19.03
CA GLY A 112 31.43 12.10 18.20
C GLY A 112 32.34 13.32 18.02
N THR A 113 33.01 13.77 19.09
CA THR A 113 33.89 14.96 19.01
C THR A 113 35.14 14.72 18.15
N ILE A 114 35.72 13.51 18.24
CA ILE A 114 36.88 13.13 17.42
C ILE A 114 36.49 13.04 15.95
N MET A 115 35.34 12.43 15.63
CA MET A 115 34.85 12.37 14.25
C MET A 115 34.58 13.75 13.66
N SER A 116 34.03 14.69 14.46
CA SER A 116 33.84 16.08 14.01
C SER A 116 35.16 16.79 13.71
N ALA A 117 36.20 16.61 14.54
CA ALA A 117 37.50 17.25 14.33
C ALA A 117 38.23 16.72 13.07
N VAL A 118 38.18 15.41 12.84
CA VAL A 118 38.74 14.78 11.63
C VAL A 118 38.04 15.27 10.37
N LEU A 119 36.71 15.38 10.41
CA LEU A 119 35.92 15.97 9.33
C LEU A 119 36.40 17.40 9.04
N ILE A 120 36.45 18.28 10.05
CA ILE A 120 36.87 19.69 9.88
C ILE A 120 38.28 19.80 9.29
N ALA A 121 39.25 19.03 9.79
CA ALA A 121 40.63 19.07 9.29
C ALA A 121 40.74 18.56 7.85
N SER A 122 39.99 17.50 7.51
CA SER A 122 39.93 17.00 6.14
C SER A 122 39.35 18.04 5.18
N THR A 123 38.30 18.75 5.60
CA THR A 123 37.69 19.81 4.79
C THR A 123 38.65 20.98 4.57
N LEU A 124 39.41 21.39 5.59
CA LEU A 124 40.42 22.45 5.47
C LEU A 124 41.56 22.06 4.53
N TYR A 125 42.02 20.81 4.60
CA TYR A 125 43.05 20.28 3.69
C TYR A 125 42.54 20.23 2.24
N PHE A 126 41.34 19.71 2.02
CA PHE A 126 40.73 19.66 0.69
C PHE A 126 40.49 21.06 0.12
N PHE A 127 40.07 22.03 0.94
CA PHE A 127 39.89 23.43 0.53
C PHE A 127 41.20 24.06 0.03
N VAL A 128 42.31 23.91 0.77
CA VAL A 128 43.62 24.43 0.35
C VAL A 128 44.12 23.73 -0.91
N TYR A 129 43.92 22.41 -1.01
CA TYR A 129 44.37 21.61 -2.14
C TYR A 129 43.57 21.89 -3.44
N TYR A 130 42.24 22.02 -3.35
CA TYR A 130 41.39 22.18 -4.54
C TYR A 130 41.46 23.57 -5.14
N PHE A 131 41.66 24.60 -4.31
CA PHE A 131 41.60 25.97 -4.79
C PHE A 131 42.91 26.53 -5.33
N ASN A 132 44.09 25.94 -5.05
CA ASN A 132 45.38 26.17 -5.73
C ASN A 132 45.56 27.58 -6.35
N ILE A 133 45.31 28.63 -5.56
CA ILE A 133 44.93 29.98 -6.04
C ILE A 133 46.18 30.77 -6.47
N ASP A 134 46.39 30.91 -7.77
CA ASP A 134 47.38 31.83 -8.40
C ASP A 134 46.74 32.59 -9.59
N ILE A 135 47.38 33.67 -10.07
CA ILE A 135 46.81 35.03 -10.23
C ILE A 135 46.11 35.46 -11.57
N ASP A 136 46.00 34.66 -12.65
CA ASP A 136 45.54 35.13 -14.00
C ASP A 136 44.17 34.60 -14.52
N GLY A 137 43.12 34.57 -13.69
CA GLY A 137 41.77 34.15 -14.06
C GLY A 137 40.70 34.90 -13.28
N PHE A 138 39.43 34.48 -13.36
CA PHE A 138 38.53 34.82 -12.25
C PHE A 138 39.20 34.27 -11.00
N THR A 139 39.33 35.09 -9.95
CA THR A 139 39.90 34.57 -8.72
C THR A 139 39.02 33.41 -8.28
N MET A 140 39.61 32.34 -7.75
CA MET A 140 38.80 31.29 -7.12
C MET A 140 37.80 31.89 -6.12
N GLN A 141 38.16 32.98 -5.45
CA GLN A 141 37.25 33.76 -4.60
C GLN A 141 35.94 34.19 -5.30
N GLN A 142 36.00 34.73 -6.52
CA GLN A 142 34.79 35.16 -7.24
C GLN A 142 33.92 33.99 -7.67
N PHE A 143 34.55 32.88 -8.08
CA PHE A 143 33.83 31.67 -8.40
C PHE A 143 33.25 31.00 -7.16
N ASP A 144 33.97 30.99 -6.06
CA ASP A 144 33.53 30.48 -4.76
C ASP A 144 32.39 31.30 -4.21
N GLU A 145 32.43 32.62 -4.30
CA GLU A 145 31.34 33.49 -3.86
C GLU A 145 30.07 33.24 -4.68
N PHE A 146 30.21 33.13 -6.01
CA PHE A 146 29.08 32.78 -6.87
C PHE A 146 28.54 31.37 -6.60
N VAL A 147 29.42 30.38 -6.46
CA VAL A 147 29.03 28.99 -6.16
C VAL A 147 28.41 28.91 -4.77
N GLU A 148 28.91 29.60 -3.77
CA GLU A 148 28.37 29.67 -2.41
C GLU A 148 26.96 30.27 -2.43
N GLU A 149 26.80 31.46 -3.03
CA GLU A 149 25.52 32.14 -3.08
C GLU A 149 24.49 31.32 -3.86
N SER A 150 24.86 30.83 -5.05
CA SER A 150 23.97 30.02 -5.87
C SER A 150 23.64 28.68 -5.22
N THR A 151 24.59 28.03 -4.52
CA THR A 151 24.35 26.77 -3.80
C THR A 151 23.41 26.98 -2.62
N VAL A 152 23.54 28.07 -1.86
CA VAL A 152 22.62 28.39 -0.76
C VAL A 152 21.21 28.62 -1.29
N TRP A 153 21.05 29.37 -2.39
CA TRP A 153 19.74 29.57 -3.01
C TRP A 153 19.16 28.28 -3.59
N LEU A 154 19.95 27.47 -4.29
CA LEU A 154 19.54 26.17 -4.82
C LEU A 154 19.15 25.21 -3.70
N LEU A 155 19.89 25.17 -2.60
CA LEU A 155 19.57 24.36 -1.43
C LEU A 155 18.26 24.83 -0.78
N ARG A 156 18.05 26.15 -0.62
CA ARG A 156 16.80 26.70 -0.09
C ARG A 156 15.61 26.32 -0.98
N ILE A 157 15.71 26.52 -2.29
CA ILE A 157 14.67 26.16 -3.26
C ILE A 157 14.43 24.64 -3.23
N GLY A 158 15.48 23.83 -3.20
CA GLY A 158 15.40 22.37 -3.13
C GLY A 158 14.72 21.87 -1.85
N VAL A 159 15.09 22.41 -0.69
CA VAL A 159 14.47 22.08 0.60
C VAL A 159 13.01 22.54 0.64
N THR A 160 12.70 23.75 0.17
CA THR A 160 11.31 24.23 0.11
C THR A 160 10.46 23.38 -0.84
N GLY A 161 10.97 23.03 -2.02
CA GLY A 161 10.30 22.13 -2.97
C GLY A 161 10.09 20.73 -2.40
N PHE A 162 11.09 20.18 -1.72
CA PHE A 162 10.98 18.88 -1.04
C PHE A 162 9.93 18.89 0.07
N ILE A 163 9.94 19.90 0.95
CA ILE A 163 8.93 20.04 2.02
C ILE A 163 7.52 20.19 1.43
N ALA A 164 7.37 20.98 0.36
CA ALA A 164 6.10 21.15 -0.34
C ALA A 164 5.59 19.82 -0.92
N GLU A 165 6.46 19.01 -1.55
CA GLU A 165 6.09 17.68 -2.05
C GLU A 165 5.73 16.70 -0.93
N VAL A 166 6.44 16.72 0.20
CA VAL A 166 6.10 15.90 1.37
C VAL A 166 4.71 16.26 1.90
N ILE A 167 4.42 17.56 2.05
CA ILE A 167 3.10 18.02 2.48
C ILE A 167 2.02 17.62 1.46
N ALA A 168 2.27 17.84 0.17
CA ALA A 168 1.33 17.48 -0.89
C ALA A 168 1.06 15.97 -0.94
N ALA A 169 2.09 15.14 -0.76
CA ALA A 169 1.95 13.68 -0.68
C ALA A 169 1.12 13.25 0.53
N ILE A 170 1.37 13.84 1.71
CA ILE A 170 0.57 13.59 2.92
C ILE A 170 -0.90 13.98 2.66
N LEU A 171 -1.16 15.15 2.09
CA LEU A 171 -2.52 15.60 1.80
C LEU A 171 -3.24 14.67 0.81
N ARG A 172 -2.56 14.22 -0.26
CA ARG A 172 -3.12 13.23 -1.20
C ARG A 172 -3.48 11.91 -0.51
N MET A 173 -2.63 11.44 0.40
CA MET A 173 -2.87 10.21 1.16
C MET A 173 -4.00 10.35 2.19
N THR A 174 -4.24 11.55 2.74
CA THR A 174 -5.29 11.77 3.76
C THR A 174 -6.70 11.69 3.18
N GLY A 175 -6.88 11.91 1.87
CA GLY A 175 -8.18 11.90 1.21
C GLY A 175 -9.10 13.04 1.66
N LEU A 176 -8.54 14.19 2.04
CA LEU A 176 -9.29 15.36 2.53
C LEU A 176 -10.41 15.80 1.57
N TYR A 177 -10.18 15.67 0.26
CA TYR A 177 -11.12 16.05 -0.80
C TYR A 177 -12.01 14.90 -1.26
N GLY A 178 -11.90 13.72 -0.66
CA GLY A 178 -12.54 12.50 -1.13
C GLY A 178 -11.54 11.45 -1.59
N ARG A 179 -12.09 10.31 -1.99
CA ARG A 179 -11.30 9.15 -2.41
C ARG A 179 -10.99 9.25 -3.92
N PRO A 180 -9.72 9.44 -4.33
CA PRO A 180 -9.38 9.41 -5.75
C PRO A 180 -9.54 8.00 -6.31
N GLU A 181 -10.23 7.91 -7.44
CA GLU A 181 -10.55 6.65 -8.09
C GLU A 181 -10.40 6.76 -9.61
N ILE A 182 -9.57 5.89 -10.18
CA ILE A 182 -9.40 5.78 -11.62
C ILE A 182 -10.49 4.86 -12.16
N ILE A 183 -11.28 5.39 -13.10
CA ILE A 183 -12.28 4.66 -13.85
C ILE A 183 -11.72 4.36 -15.23
N LEU A 184 -11.47 3.09 -15.47
CA LEU A 184 -10.98 2.59 -16.74
C LEU A 184 -12.17 2.23 -17.62
N GLU A 185 -12.17 2.71 -18.86
CA GLU A 185 -13.25 2.49 -19.82
C GLU A 185 -12.71 2.01 -21.15
N GLY A 186 -13.44 1.11 -21.80
CA GLY A 186 -13.18 0.69 -23.17
C GLY A 186 -14.28 1.12 -24.14
N SER A 187 -13.95 1.24 -25.41
CA SER A 187 -14.92 1.42 -26.48
C SER A 187 -14.47 0.80 -27.80
N TYR A 188 -15.44 0.57 -28.69
CA TYR A 188 -15.20 0.18 -30.07
C TYR A 188 -14.94 1.38 -30.99
N GLU A 189 -15.42 2.57 -30.60
CA GLU A 189 -15.34 3.81 -31.37
C GLU A 189 -14.80 4.94 -30.49
N LEU A 190 -14.17 5.95 -31.10
CA LEU A 190 -13.53 7.04 -30.36
C LEU A 190 -14.54 7.90 -29.58
N ASN A 191 -15.77 8.01 -30.08
CA ASN A 191 -16.83 8.83 -29.45
C ASN A 191 -17.71 8.03 -28.47
N GLY A 192 -17.36 6.78 -28.18
CA GLY A 192 -18.16 5.87 -27.36
C GLY A 192 -19.16 5.02 -28.16
N PRO A 193 -20.05 4.28 -27.49
CA PRO A 193 -20.29 4.27 -26.05
C PRO A 193 -19.10 3.70 -25.27
N TRP A 194 -18.82 4.28 -24.10
CA TRP A 194 -17.75 3.85 -23.21
C TRP A 194 -18.29 2.90 -22.14
N THR A 195 -17.62 1.76 -21.97
CA THR A 195 -18.00 0.74 -20.99
C THR A 195 -16.91 0.60 -19.93
N MET A 196 -17.29 0.76 -18.66
CA MET A 196 -16.37 0.65 -17.52
C MET A 196 -15.87 -0.78 -17.33
N PHE A 197 -14.58 -0.92 -17.01
CA PHE A 197 -14.03 -2.17 -16.50
C PHE A 197 -14.34 -2.33 -15.01
N ASP A 198 -14.99 -3.43 -14.66
CA ASP A 198 -15.33 -3.75 -13.28
C ASP A 198 -14.17 -4.46 -12.57
N PHE A 199 -13.56 -3.78 -11.60
CA PHE A 199 -12.56 -4.38 -10.72
C PHE A 199 -13.21 -5.23 -9.62
N TYR A 200 -12.42 -6.11 -8.99
CA TYR A 200 -12.94 -7.17 -8.12
C TYR A 200 -13.61 -6.66 -6.82
N SER A 201 -13.04 -5.62 -6.22
CA SER A 201 -13.37 -5.14 -4.88
C SER A 201 -13.28 -3.62 -4.69
N LYS A 202 -12.43 -2.91 -5.45
CA LYS A 202 -12.36 -1.44 -5.37
C LYS A 202 -13.69 -0.82 -5.80
N PRO A 203 -14.03 0.37 -5.28
CA PRO A 203 -15.21 1.11 -5.73
C PRO A 203 -15.18 1.36 -7.24
N GLY A 204 -16.36 1.27 -7.85
CA GLY A 204 -16.56 1.48 -9.28
C GLY A 204 -18.00 1.91 -9.52
N LYS A 205 -18.92 0.95 -9.58
CA LYS A 205 -20.36 1.21 -9.69
C LYS A 205 -20.90 1.93 -8.45
N LEU A 206 -21.73 2.95 -8.67
CA LEU A 206 -22.27 3.80 -7.61
C LEU A 206 -23.26 3.07 -6.69
N ASN A 207 -24.01 2.13 -7.25
CA ASN A 207 -24.98 1.30 -6.56
C ASN A 207 -24.40 0.03 -5.91
N GLU A 208 -23.09 -0.21 -6.03
CA GLU A 208 -22.44 -1.36 -5.41
C GLU A 208 -21.83 -0.96 -4.07
N ARG A 209 -22.27 -1.64 -3.00
CA ARG A 209 -21.67 -1.49 -1.68
C ARG A 209 -20.25 -2.06 -1.68
N PRO A 210 -19.35 -1.54 -0.81
CA PRO A 210 -18.02 -2.12 -0.65
C PRO A 210 -18.09 -3.59 -0.19
N ARG A 211 -17.09 -4.39 -0.54
CA ARG A 211 -17.09 -5.85 -0.29
C ARG A 211 -16.29 -6.20 0.97
N PHE A 212 -16.72 -7.24 1.68
CA PHE A 212 -15.88 -7.87 2.70
C PHE A 212 -15.08 -8.99 2.03
N VAL A 213 -13.78 -8.76 1.88
CA VAL A 213 -12.86 -9.67 1.16
C VAL A 213 -11.68 -10.13 2.02
N LEU A 214 -11.59 -9.70 3.29
CA LEU A 214 -10.52 -10.13 4.19
C LEU A 214 -10.60 -11.64 4.42
N PRO A 215 -9.50 -12.41 4.36
CA PRO A 215 -8.09 -11.98 4.21
C PRO A 215 -7.55 -12.10 2.78
N HIS A 216 -8.40 -12.36 1.80
CA HIS A 216 -7.99 -12.28 0.40
C HIS A 216 -7.55 -10.85 0.05
N GLN A 217 -6.46 -10.73 -0.70
CA GLN A 217 -5.94 -9.46 -1.21
C GLN A 217 -6.14 -9.33 -2.72
N PRO A 218 -7.09 -8.49 -3.15
CA PRO A 218 -7.24 -8.10 -4.55
C PRO A 218 -6.07 -7.18 -4.95
N ARG A 219 -4.96 -7.77 -5.41
CA ARG A 219 -3.70 -7.06 -5.67
C ARG A 219 -3.84 -5.95 -6.70
N LEU A 220 -4.58 -6.21 -7.79
CA LEU A 220 -4.82 -5.22 -8.84
C LEU A 220 -5.56 -4.00 -8.29
N ASP A 221 -6.65 -4.23 -7.55
CA ASP A 221 -7.45 -3.19 -6.91
C ASP A 221 -6.64 -2.33 -5.94
N TRP A 222 -5.75 -2.97 -5.17
CA TRP A 222 -4.87 -2.29 -4.24
C TRP A 222 -3.84 -1.42 -4.98
N GLN A 223 -3.24 -1.93 -6.05
CA GLN A 223 -2.33 -1.16 -6.91
C GLN A 223 -3.04 0.01 -7.59
N MET A 224 -4.30 -0.15 -8.00
CA MET A 224 -5.12 0.92 -8.56
C MET A 224 -5.34 2.08 -7.58
N TRP A 225 -5.47 1.78 -6.28
CA TRP A 225 -5.55 2.82 -5.25
C TRP A 225 -4.29 3.68 -5.20
N PHE A 226 -3.09 3.07 -5.27
CA PHE A 226 -1.84 3.83 -5.34
C PHE A 226 -1.71 4.61 -6.65
N ALA A 227 -2.12 4.01 -7.77
CA ALA A 227 -2.08 4.69 -9.07
C ALA A 227 -2.91 5.98 -9.06
N ALA A 228 -4.06 5.98 -8.40
CA ALA A 228 -4.94 7.15 -8.29
C ALA A 228 -4.33 8.33 -7.52
N LEU A 229 -3.26 8.12 -6.75
CA LEU A 229 -2.53 9.17 -6.04
C LEU A 229 -1.45 9.87 -6.90
N GLY A 230 -1.12 9.29 -8.05
CA GLY A 230 -0.06 9.76 -8.94
C GLY A 230 -0.56 10.05 -10.36
N THR A 231 0.36 9.99 -11.32
CA THR A 231 0.05 10.14 -12.75
C THR A 231 0.28 8.83 -13.48
N TYR A 232 -0.38 8.63 -14.62
CA TYR A 232 -0.21 7.40 -15.40
C TYR A 232 1.23 7.21 -15.91
N HIS A 233 1.96 8.30 -16.17
CA HIS A 233 3.37 8.27 -16.59
C HIS A 233 4.29 7.60 -15.57
N ASN A 234 4.01 7.78 -14.27
CA ASN A 234 4.80 7.18 -13.18
C ASN A 234 4.31 5.77 -12.80
N ASN A 235 3.22 5.30 -13.42
CA ASN A 235 2.58 4.03 -13.12
C ASN A 235 2.70 3.08 -14.32
N ALA A 236 3.90 2.59 -14.59
CA ALA A 236 4.14 1.71 -15.74
C ALA A 236 3.32 0.40 -15.71
N PHE A 237 3.00 -0.12 -14.51
CA PHE A 237 2.09 -1.26 -14.38
C PHE A 237 0.69 -0.96 -14.95
N PHE A 238 0.22 0.28 -14.80
CA PHE A 238 -1.09 0.71 -15.30
C PHE A 238 -1.11 0.78 -16.84
N LEU A 239 -0.01 1.25 -17.44
CA LEU A 239 0.20 1.19 -18.89
C LEU A 239 0.27 -0.26 -19.40
N SER A 240 0.89 -1.16 -18.64
CA SER A 240 0.89 -2.60 -18.96
C SER A 240 -0.51 -3.21 -18.84
N LEU A 241 -1.27 -2.83 -17.81
CA LEU A 241 -2.67 -3.23 -17.63
C LEU A 241 -3.50 -2.84 -18.86
N THR A 242 -3.44 -1.59 -19.32
CA THR A 242 -4.21 -1.14 -20.49
C THR A 242 -3.80 -1.88 -21.77
N TYR A 243 -2.50 -2.10 -21.97
CA TYR A 243 -1.95 -2.89 -23.07
C TYR A 243 -2.52 -4.32 -23.12
N HIS A 244 -2.61 -4.98 -21.96
CA HIS A 244 -3.12 -6.35 -21.85
C HIS A 244 -4.64 -6.43 -21.92
N LEU A 245 -5.38 -5.43 -21.43
CA LEU A 245 -6.83 -5.36 -21.54
C LEU A 245 -7.30 -5.15 -22.98
N LEU A 246 -6.61 -4.33 -23.77
CA LEU A 246 -6.85 -4.18 -25.22
C LEU A 246 -6.72 -5.50 -26.01
N ARG A 247 -6.08 -6.52 -25.42
CA ARG A 247 -5.78 -7.81 -26.04
C ARG A 247 -6.52 -8.98 -25.39
N ASN A 248 -7.37 -8.73 -24.40
CA ASN A 248 -8.02 -9.78 -23.59
C ASN A 248 -7.03 -10.85 -23.09
N ASN A 249 -5.89 -10.41 -22.53
CA ASN A 249 -4.98 -11.35 -21.90
C ASN A 249 -5.66 -11.98 -20.68
N SER A 250 -5.93 -13.28 -20.75
CA SER A 250 -6.63 -14.04 -19.71
C SER A 250 -6.00 -13.84 -18.34
N GLU A 251 -4.67 -13.85 -18.24
CA GLU A 251 -3.94 -13.70 -16.96
C GLU A 251 -4.21 -12.36 -16.27
N VAL A 252 -4.57 -11.33 -17.05
CA VAL A 252 -4.90 -10.00 -16.56
C VAL A 252 -6.41 -9.86 -16.36
N THR A 253 -7.22 -10.31 -17.31
CA THR A 253 -8.68 -10.18 -17.24
C THR A 253 -9.31 -11.01 -16.13
N TYR A 254 -8.66 -12.10 -15.70
CA TYR A 254 -9.08 -12.88 -14.52
C TYR A 254 -8.95 -12.11 -13.19
N LEU A 255 -8.06 -11.12 -13.10
CA LEU A 255 -7.93 -10.28 -11.90
C LEU A 255 -9.10 -9.28 -11.76
N MET A 256 -9.88 -9.10 -12.82
CA MET A 256 -11.07 -8.25 -12.82
C MET A 256 -12.29 -9.01 -12.29
N LYS A 257 -13.33 -8.28 -11.91
CA LYS A 257 -14.61 -8.91 -11.54
C LYS A 257 -15.27 -9.58 -12.74
N LYS A 258 -15.28 -8.87 -13.87
CA LYS A 258 -15.77 -9.36 -15.16
C LYS A 258 -15.14 -8.53 -16.27
N TYR A 259 -14.68 -9.18 -17.32
CA TYR A 259 -14.24 -8.51 -18.54
C TYR A 259 -15.46 -8.14 -19.39
N PRO A 260 -15.70 -6.85 -19.69
CA PRO A 260 -16.93 -6.43 -20.36
C PRO A 260 -16.96 -6.67 -21.88
N PHE A 261 -15.83 -7.04 -22.49
CA PHE A 261 -15.64 -7.13 -23.94
C PHE A 261 -15.42 -8.58 -24.43
N GLU A 262 -16.18 -9.53 -23.87
CA GLU A 262 -16.04 -10.97 -24.16
C GLU A 262 -16.29 -11.32 -25.64
N GLU A 263 -17.25 -10.65 -26.28
CA GLU A 263 -17.64 -10.93 -27.67
C GLU A 263 -16.67 -10.34 -28.70
N LYS A 264 -16.20 -9.11 -28.45
CA LYS A 264 -15.34 -8.35 -29.37
C LYS A 264 -14.38 -7.50 -28.57
N LEU A 265 -13.11 -7.50 -28.97
CA LEU A 265 -12.09 -6.68 -28.33
C LEU A 265 -12.36 -5.17 -28.49
N PRO A 266 -12.13 -4.36 -27.45
CA PRO A 266 -12.23 -2.91 -27.56
C PRO A 266 -11.09 -2.38 -28.45
N LYS A 267 -11.36 -1.30 -29.19
CA LYS A 267 -10.33 -0.61 -29.98
C LYS A 267 -9.63 0.48 -29.18
N PHE A 268 -10.35 1.08 -28.24
CA PHE A 268 -9.91 2.21 -27.44
C PHE A 268 -10.05 1.88 -25.96
N ILE A 269 -9.06 2.26 -25.16
CA ILE A 269 -9.16 2.32 -23.71
C ILE A 269 -8.72 3.70 -23.25
N ARG A 270 -9.48 4.30 -22.34
CA ARG A 270 -9.14 5.57 -21.67
C ARG A 270 -9.32 5.43 -20.17
N ALA A 271 -8.82 6.41 -19.42
CA ALA A 271 -9.02 6.44 -17.99
C ALA A 271 -9.30 7.85 -17.48
N ASP A 272 -10.29 7.95 -16.61
CA ASP A 272 -10.71 9.21 -15.99
C ASP A 272 -10.53 9.13 -14.48
N LEU A 273 -10.12 10.25 -13.87
CA LEU A 273 -9.99 10.39 -12.42
C LEU A 273 -11.26 11.04 -11.84
N TYR A 274 -11.82 10.38 -10.84
CA TYR A 274 -12.96 10.87 -10.07
C TYR A 274 -12.62 10.95 -8.58
N LEU A 275 -13.28 11.83 -7.86
CA LEU A 275 -13.36 11.77 -6.40
C LEU A 275 -14.64 11.06 -6.01
N TYR A 276 -14.52 9.97 -5.27
CA TYR A 276 -15.63 9.19 -4.75
C TYR A 276 -15.95 9.63 -3.32
N HIS A 277 -17.24 9.69 -3.03
CA HIS A 277 -17.77 10.00 -1.72
C HIS A 277 -18.89 9.06 -1.33
N TYR A 278 -18.99 8.71 -0.06
CA TYR A 278 -20.14 7.99 0.46
C TYR A 278 -21.40 8.85 0.42
N THR A 279 -22.51 8.25 0.00
CA THR A 279 -23.84 8.86 0.08
C THR A 279 -24.37 8.79 1.51
N THR A 280 -25.14 9.79 1.93
CA THR A 280 -25.74 9.80 3.27
C THR A 280 -26.88 8.78 3.37
N ILE A 281 -27.02 8.15 4.54
CA ILE A 281 -28.12 7.21 4.82
C ILE A 281 -29.42 8.01 4.96
N ASN A 282 -30.37 7.80 4.05
CA ASN A 282 -31.73 8.31 4.22
C ASN A 282 -32.55 7.29 5.04
N LEU A 283 -32.66 7.53 6.35
CA LEU A 283 -33.34 6.64 7.31
C LEU A 283 -34.84 6.41 7.00
N LYS A 284 -35.44 7.16 6.07
CA LYS A 284 -36.85 7.02 5.70
C LYS A 284 -37.15 5.87 4.73
N ASN A 285 -36.15 5.35 4.02
CA ASN A 285 -36.34 4.33 2.98
C ASN A 285 -35.38 3.15 3.14
N LYS A 286 -35.74 1.99 2.56
CA LYS A 286 -34.89 0.78 2.42
C LYS A 286 -33.49 1.13 1.88
N TRP A 287 -32.55 0.19 2.04
CA TRP A 287 -31.14 0.21 1.58
C TRP A 287 -30.80 1.30 0.54
N PRO A 288 -29.69 2.07 0.74
CA PRO A 288 -29.36 3.18 -0.14
C PRO A 288 -29.26 2.71 -1.61
N LYS A 289 -29.89 3.47 -2.51
CA LYS A 289 -29.92 3.16 -3.96
C LYS A 289 -28.52 3.23 -4.57
N ASP A 290 -27.78 4.25 -4.17
CA ASP A 290 -26.37 4.46 -4.49
C ASP A 290 -25.60 4.57 -3.18
N TYR A 291 -24.53 3.80 -3.02
CA TYR A 291 -23.61 3.88 -1.86
C TYR A 291 -22.55 4.95 -2.08
N TRP A 292 -22.30 5.30 -3.34
CA TRP A 292 -21.28 6.26 -3.74
C TRP A 292 -21.88 7.36 -4.62
N ARG A 293 -21.35 8.57 -4.48
CA ARG A 293 -21.39 9.60 -5.53
C ARG A 293 -19.96 9.82 -6.02
N ARG A 294 -19.81 10.28 -7.26
CA ARG A 294 -18.50 10.59 -7.83
C ARG A 294 -18.50 11.92 -8.55
N ASP A 295 -17.42 12.68 -8.39
CA ASP A 295 -17.22 13.99 -8.98
C ASP A 295 -16.02 13.93 -9.93
N PHE A 296 -16.23 14.19 -11.22
CA PHE A 296 -15.16 14.16 -12.22
C PHE A 296 -14.10 15.20 -11.89
N GLN A 297 -12.82 14.81 -11.97
CA GLN A 297 -11.70 15.72 -11.75
C GLN A 297 -11.00 16.05 -13.06
N GLN A 298 -10.47 15.04 -13.73
CA GLN A 298 -9.66 15.20 -14.93
C GLN A 298 -9.56 13.89 -15.71
N GLU A 299 -9.18 14.00 -16.98
CA GLU A 299 -8.67 12.85 -17.74
C GLU A 299 -7.38 12.35 -17.07
N TYR A 300 -7.34 11.07 -16.70
CA TYR A 300 -6.17 10.46 -16.07
C TYR A 300 -5.20 9.92 -17.13
N MET A 301 -5.72 9.30 -18.19
CA MET A 301 -4.97 8.80 -19.33
C MET A 301 -5.80 9.01 -20.61
N PRO A 302 -5.21 9.57 -21.68
CA PRO A 302 -5.90 9.75 -22.95
C PRO A 302 -6.29 8.41 -23.57
N SER A 303 -7.14 8.46 -24.59
CA SER A 303 -7.55 7.26 -25.31
C SER A 303 -6.37 6.61 -26.03
N VAL A 304 -6.05 5.37 -25.67
CA VAL A 304 -5.00 4.56 -26.28
C VAL A 304 -5.60 3.43 -27.11
N THR A 305 -4.95 3.12 -28.23
CA THR A 305 -5.35 2.04 -29.14
C THR A 305 -4.43 0.82 -29.00
N ARG A 306 -4.88 -0.31 -29.51
CA ARG A 306 -4.07 -1.54 -29.51
C ARG A 306 -2.80 -1.39 -30.36
N GLU A 307 -2.87 -0.64 -31.45
CA GLU A 307 -1.77 -0.36 -32.38
C GLU A 307 -0.91 0.85 -31.98
N ASP A 308 -1.09 1.41 -30.77
CA ASP A 308 -0.27 2.52 -30.31
C ASP A 308 1.20 2.09 -30.11
N ALA A 309 2.03 2.46 -31.08
CA ALA A 309 3.46 2.17 -31.09
C ALA A 309 4.19 2.79 -29.88
N LYS A 310 3.79 3.99 -29.43
CA LYS A 310 4.44 4.67 -28.30
C LYS A 310 4.25 3.88 -27.02
N LEU A 311 3.03 3.39 -26.78
CA LEU A 311 2.73 2.55 -25.63
C LEU A 311 3.53 1.25 -25.69
N SER A 312 3.48 0.55 -26.83
CA SER A 312 4.20 -0.72 -26.96
C SER A 312 5.71 -0.55 -26.82
N ASP A 313 6.30 0.47 -27.44
CA ASP A 313 7.74 0.74 -27.40
C ASP A 313 8.18 1.07 -25.97
N TYR A 314 7.43 1.90 -25.26
CA TYR A 314 7.68 2.19 -23.85
C TYR A 314 7.69 0.92 -23.00
N LEU A 315 6.69 0.05 -23.16
CA LEU A 315 6.58 -1.18 -22.39
C LEU A 315 7.68 -2.19 -22.73
N TYR A 316 8.09 -2.28 -24.00
CA TYR A 316 9.20 -3.13 -24.42
C TYR A 316 10.54 -2.61 -23.91
N GLN A 317 10.79 -1.31 -23.98
CA GLN A 317 12.05 -0.69 -23.52
C GLN A 317 12.24 -0.84 -22.01
N ASN A 318 11.16 -0.74 -21.24
CA ASN A 318 11.20 -0.86 -19.78
C ASN A 318 10.99 -2.30 -19.29
N GLY A 319 10.89 -3.30 -20.18
CA GLY A 319 10.78 -4.71 -19.80
C GLY A 319 9.45 -5.14 -19.19
N PHE A 320 8.39 -4.33 -19.29
CA PHE A 320 7.04 -4.69 -18.81
C PHE A 320 6.32 -5.65 -19.76
N VAL A 321 6.63 -5.58 -21.04
CA VAL A 321 6.21 -6.56 -22.04
C VAL A 321 7.46 -7.12 -22.69
N LEU A 322 7.58 -8.44 -22.75
CA LEU A 322 8.74 -9.09 -23.34
C LEU A 322 8.53 -9.31 -24.85
N LYS A 323 9.52 -8.94 -25.67
CA LYS A 323 9.48 -9.24 -27.12
C LYS A 323 9.60 -10.74 -27.42
N LYS A 324 10.32 -11.46 -26.55
CA LYS A 324 10.54 -12.91 -26.66
C LYS A 324 10.13 -13.56 -25.35
N GLN A 325 9.44 -14.70 -25.43
CA GLN A 325 9.14 -15.50 -24.25
C GLN A 325 10.45 -15.93 -23.55
N PHE A 326 10.47 -15.79 -22.23
CA PHE A 326 11.59 -16.22 -21.41
C PHE A 326 11.74 -17.74 -21.48
N THR A 327 12.94 -18.22 -21.77
CA THR A 327 13.27 -19.66 -21.77
C THR A 327 14.11 -19.94 -20.54
N LEU A 328 13.54 -20.69 -19.60
CA LEU A 328 14.23 -21.13 -18.39
C LEU A 328 15.15 -22.30 -18.73
N MET A 329 16.45 -22.20 -18.40
CA MET A 329 17.44 -23.22 -18.79
C MET A 329 17.31 -24.58 -18.07
N ASN A 330 16.43 -24.72 -17.07
CA ASN A 330 16.19 -25.96 -16.31
C ASN A 330 14.72 -26.07 -15.87
N GLN A 331 13.76 -26.13 -16.80
CA GLN A 331 12.35 -26.29 -16.45
C GLN A 331 12.04 -27.71 -15.99
N ASP A 332 11.55 -27.86 -14.76
CA ASP A 332 10.80 -29.06 -14.37
C ASP A 332 9.38 -28.95 -14.97
N LEU A 333 9.24 -29.49 -16.18
CA LEU A 333 7.98 -29.51 -16.91
C LEU A 333 6.87 -30.25 -16.15
N ASN A 334 7.21 -31.23 -15.30
CA ASN A 334 6.23 -31.98 -14.53
C ASN A 334 5.66 -31.12 -13.40
N LEU A 335 6.53 -30.45 -12.63
CA LEU A 335 6.10 -29.51 -11.60
C LEU A 335 5.31 -28.35 -12.21
N GLU A 336 5.78 -27.79 -13.34
CA GLU A 336 5.08 -26.72 -14.04
C GLU A 336 3.67 -27.13 -14.45
N ASN A 337 3.50 -28.31 -15.06
CA ASN A 337 2.20 -28.82 -15.45
C ASN A 337 1.27 -29.01 -14.24
N LYS A 338 1.78 -29.55 -13.13
CA LYS A 338 1.01 -29.69 -11.88
C LYS A 338 0.56 -28.34 -11.33
N LEU A 339 1.45 -27.35 -11.30
CA LEU A 339 1.14 -26.00 -10.84
C LEU A 339 0.13 -25.30 -11.75
N ARG A 340 0.24 -25.48 -13.07
CA ARG A 340 -0.73 -24.97 -14.05
C ARG A 340 -2.11 -25.59 -13.85
N THR A 341 -2.19 -26.92 -13.76
CA THR A 341 -3.46 -27.61 -13.51
C THR A 341 -4.10 -27.17 -12.19
N LEU A 342 -3.29 -27.03 -11.12
CA LEU A 342 -3.78 -26.50 -9.84
C LEU A 342 -4.27 -25.06 -9.97
N HIS A 343 -3.51 -24.22 -10.67
CA HIS A 343 -3.85 -22.83 -10.90
C HIS A 343 -5.16 -22.71 -11.68
N ASP A 344 -5.33 -23.47 -12.76
CA ASP A 344 -6.56 -23.49 -13.58
C ASP A 344 -7.77 -23.92 -12.75
N LEU A 345 -7.60 -24.90 -11.85
CA LEU A 345 -8.66 -25.31 -10.91
C LEU A 345 -9.01 -24.16 -9.94
N VAL A 346 -8.02 -23.57 -9.27
CA VAL A 346 -8.24 -22.45 -8.33
C VAL A 346 -8.87 -21.25 -9.02
N ARG A 347 -8.52 -21.01 -10.29
CA ARG A 347 -9.02 -19.91 -11.10
C ARG A 347 -10.53 -19.97 -11.35
N THR A 348 -11.13 -21.16 -11.32
CA THR A 348 -12.60 -21.31 -11.44
C THR A 348 -13.35 -20.89 -10.18
N LEU A 349 -12.65 -20.79 -9.05
CA LEU A 349 -13.25 -20.46 -7.76
C LEU A 349 -13.25 -18.95 -7.52
N ASN A 350 -14.22 -18.47 -6.76
CA ASN A 350 -14.16 -17.11 -6.23
C ASN A 350 -12.93 -16.99 -5.31
N PRO A 351 -12.02 -16.04 -5.55
CA PRO A 351 -10.74 -16.00 -4.84
C PRO A 351 -10.89 -15.72 -3.34
N THR A 352 -11.92 -14.97 -2.93
CA THR A 352 -12.22 -14.75 -1.50
C THR A 352 -12.68 -16.04 -0.85
N THR A 353 -13.68 -16.72 -1.45
CA THR A 353 -14.20 -17.99 -0.94
C THR A 353 -13.12 -19.08 -0.89
N PHE A 354 -12.23 -19.10 -1.88
CA PHE A 354 -11.10 -20.01 -1.88
C PHE A 354 -10.17 -19.77 -0.68
N VAL A 355 -9.73 -18.52 -0.47
CA VAL A 355 -8.87 -18.18 0.68
C VAL A 355 -9.57 -18.49 2.01
N ASP A 356 -10.84 -18.13 2.16
CA ASP A 356 -11.62 -18.40 3.37
C ASP A 356 -11.73 -19.90 3.64
N SER A 357 -11.97 -20.71 2.61
CA SER A 357 -12.09 -22.16 2.74
C SER A 357 -10.75 -22.82 3.12
N VAL A 358 -9.64 -22.35 2.57
CA VAL A 358 -8.30 -22.81 2.95
C VAL A 358 -8.04 -22.48 4.42
N ILE A 359 -8.32 -21.25 4.86
CA ILE A 359 -8.09 -20.83 6.25
C ILE A 359 -8.99 -21.60 7.21
N LEU A 360 -10.27 -21.77 6.86
CA LEU A 360 -11.21 -22.55 7.65
C LEU A 360 -10.76 -24.01 7.77
N ALA A 361 -10.29 -24.63 6.68
CA ALA A 361 -9.74 -25.98 6.70
C ALA A 361 -8.53 -26.09 7.64
N HIS A 362 -7.59 -25.15 7.57
CA HIS A 362 -6.44 -25.11 8.48
C HIS A 362 -6.86 -24.91 9.94
N ALA A 363 -7.82 -24.03 10.21
CA ALA A 363 -8.35 -23.81 11.55
C ALA A 363 -9.01 -25.07 12.12
N VAL A 364 -9.82 -25.77 11.31
CA VAL A 364 -10.46 -27.04 11.71
C VAL A 364 -9.41 -28.11 11.98
N LEU A 365 -8.41 -28.27 11.11
CA LEU A 365 -7.33 -29.23 11.31
C LEU A 365 -6.50 -28.90 12.55
N PHE A 366 -6.23 -27.63 12.82
CA PHE A 366 -5.52 -27.20 14.02
C PHE A 366 -6.32 -27.47 15.30
N VAL A 367 -7.63 -27.18 15.31
CA VAL A 367 -8.51 -27.50 16.43
C VAL A 367 -8.61 -29.02 16.64
N ALA A 368 -8.75 -29.80 15.56
CA ALA A 368 -8.75 -31.25 15.63
C ALA A 368 -7.41 -31.75 16.20
N TYR A 369 -6.28 -31.29 15.67
CA TYR A 369 -4.94 -31.67 16.15
C TYR A 369 -4.75 -31.35 17.63
N THR A 370 -5.10 -30.14 18.08
CA THR A 370 -4.98 -29.75 19.50
C THR A 370 -5.91 -30.55 20.42
N LYS A 371 -7.12 -30.87 19.97
CA LYS A 371 -8.07 -31.69 20.74
C LYS A 371 -7.65 -33.15 20.81
N PHE A 372 -7.25 -33.76 19.69
CA PHE A 372 -6.84 -35.17 19.64
C PHE A 372 -5.46 -35.41 20.27
N ARG A 373 -4.52 -34.46 20.19
CA ARG A 373 -3.24 -34.55 20.91
C ARG A 373 -3.45 -34.63 22.42
N LYS A 374 -4.44 -33.92 22.99
CA LYS A 374 -4.79 -34.06 24.41
C LYS A 374 -5.35 -35.45 24.74
N VAL A 375 -6.08 -36.08 23.84
CA VAL A 375 -6.63 -37.43 24.05
C VAL A 375 -5.53 -38.50 24.02
N THR A 376 -4.57 -38.40 23.10
CA THR A 376 -3.46 -39.37 23.02
C THR A 376 -2.52 -39.30 24.22
N VAL A 377 -2.29 -38.11 24.80
CA VAL A 377 -1.47 -37.98 26.02
C VAL A 377 -2.17 -38.57 27.25
N ILE A 378 -3.50 -38.48 27.34
CA ILE A 378 -4.27 -39.05 28.47
C ILE A 378 -4.38 -40.58 28.38
N THR A 379 -4.29 -41.18 27.19
CA THR A 379 -4.37 -42.64 27.01
C THR A 379 -3.02 -43.38 27.12
N MET A 380 -1.90 -42.65 27.24
CA MET A 380 -0.55 -43.23 27.41
C MET A 380 -0.02 -43.15 28.85
N GLN A 381 -0.84 -42.70 29.81
CA GLN A 381 -0.59 -42.86 31.25
C GLN A 381 -1.41 -44.03 31.78
#